data_AF-A0A1S3A6F7-F1
#
_entry.id   AF-A0A1S3A6F7-F1
#
_cell.length_a   1.000
_cell.length_b   1.000
_cell.length_c   1.000
_cell.angle_alpha   90.00
_cell.angle_beta   90.00
_cell.angle_gamma   90.00
#
_symmetry.space_group_name_H-M   'P 1'
#
loop_
_entity.id
_entity.type
_entity.pdbx_description
1 polymer ?
#
loop_
_entity_poly.entity_id
_entity_poly.type
_entity_poly.pdbx_seq_one_letter_code
_entity_poly.pdbx_strand_id
1 'polypeptide(L)'
;MSRREGSPEDPQADSSVSPLTHLEAKIRQTQSLARLLSKYAEQLLQEYVQHQGDPFGLPGFSPPRLPVAGLNAPAPGHADLPVPERLRLDALALEALPPLLDVVRRLQAERVCGLYREWAGRAEADLGALGPGGPA
;
A
#
# COMPACT_ATOMS: atom_id res chain seq x y z
N MET A 1 37.69 13.11 57.05
CA MET A 1 37.81 13.50 55.64
C MET A 1 38.15 12.22 54.87
N SER A 2 37.15 11.40 54.50
CA SER A 2 36.46 11.45 53.20
C SER A 2 37.44 11.44 52.03
N ARG A 3 37.51 10.34 51.27
CA ARG A 3 36.85 10.23 49.96
C ARG A 3 36.96 8.80 49.41
N ARG A 4 35.85 8.38 48.82
CA ARG A 4 35.49 7.09 48.24
C ARG A 4 35.53 7.26 46.73
N GLU A 5 36.26 6.42 46.01
CA GLU A 5 36.16 6.26 44.55
C GLU A 5 36.51 4.76 44.32
N GLY A 6 35.57 3.81 44.19
CA GLY A 6 34.35 3.88 43.40
C GLY A 6 34.71 3.69 41.94
N SER A 7 35.23 2.52 41.56
CA SER A 7 35.37 2.14 40.15
C SER A 7 33.95 2.08 39.56
N PRO A 8 33.63 2.91 38.55
CA PRO A 8 32.35 2.80 37.89
C PRO A 8 32.30 1.45 37.19
N GLU A 9 31.22 0.74 37.48
CA GLU A 9 30.77 -0.46 36.80
C GLU A 9 30.86 -0.25 35.30
N ASP A 10 31.39 -1.26 34.59
CA ASP A 10 31.34 -1.33 33.13
C ASP A 10 29.90 -1.04 32.68
N PRO A 11 29.65 0.06 31.95
CA PRO A 11 28.37 0.24 31.32
C PRO A 11 28.35 -0.73 30.13
N GLN A 12 27.23 -1.42 29.97
CA GLN A 12 26.85 -2.10 28.74
C GLN A 12 27.20 -3.59 28.64
N ALA A 13 26.70 -4.34 29.62
CA ALA A 13 26.07 -5.63 29.32
C ALA A 13 24.71 -5.40 28.62
N ASP A 14 24.68 -4.64 27.51
CA ASP A 14 23.49 -4.60 26.67
C ASP A 14 23.47 -5.85 25.80
N SER A 15 22.66 -6.80 26.27
CA SER A 15 21.91 -7.75 25.45
C SER A 15 22.72 -8.71 24.58
N SER A 16 23.27 -9.73 25.22
CA SER A 16 23.52 -11.05 24.61
C SER A 16 22.19 -11.74 24.25
N VAL A 17 21.39 -11.13 23.37
CA VAL A 17 20.20 -11.78 22.82
C VAL A 17 20.70 -12.85 21.86
N SER A 18 20.46 -14.12 22.21
CA SER A 18 20.83 -15.26 21.38
C SER A 18 20.34 -15.05 19.93
N PRO A 19 21.16 -15.37 18.91
CA PRO A 19 20.75 -15.23 17.51
C PRO A 19 19.42 -15.92 17.16
N LEU A 20 19.11 -17.02 17.86
CA LEU A 20 17.83 -17.72 17.75
C LEU A 20 16.64 -16.92 18.27
N THR A 21 16.75 -16.26 19.42
CA THR A 21 15.65 -15.47 19.98
C THR A 21 15.40 -14.21 19.14
N HIS A 22 16.45 -13.62 18.59
CA HIS A 22 16.33 -12.54 17.61
C HIS A 22 15.61 -13.00 16.32
N LEU A 23 15.97 -14.16 15.78
CA LEU A 23 15.32 -14.72 14.59
C LEU A 23 13.84 -15.02 14.82
N GLU A 24 13.48 -15.63 15.95
CA GLU A 24 12.09 -15.90 16.32
C GLU A 24 11.26 -14.61 16.41
N ALA A 25 11.82 -13.57 17.03
CA ALA A 25 11.17 -12.26 17.11
C ALA A 25 10.90 -11.69 15.71
N LYS A 26 11.87 -11.77 14.80
CA LYS A 26 11.73 -11.31 13.42
C LYS A 26 10.64 -12.09 12.67
N ILE A 27 10.59 -13.41 12.81
CA ILE A 27 9.56 -14.25 12.19
C ILE A 27 8.16 -13.82 12.68
N ARG A 28 7.99 -13.65 13.99
CA ARG A 28 6.71 -13.20 14.58
C ARG A 28 6.31 -11.80 14.09
N GLN A 29 7.27 -10.89 14.01
CA GLN A 29 7.05 -9.54 13.48
C GLN A 29 6.60 -9.59 12.01
N THR A 30 7.33 -10.31 11.15
CA THR A 30 6.98 -10.47 9.73
C THR A 30 5.59 -11.08 9.57
N GLN A 31 5.25 -12.10 10.34
CA GLN A 31 3.91 -12.71 10.31
C GLN A 31 2.81 -11.73 10.71
N SER A 32 3.08 -10.90 11.74
CA SER A 32 2.11 -9.91 12.22
C SER A 32 1.90 -8.81 11.18
N LEU A 33 2.97 -8.33 10.55
CA LEU A 33 2.91 -7.36 9.46
C LEU A 33 2.17 -7.91 8.24
N ALA A 34 2.43 -9.15 7.85
CA ALA A 34 1.73 -9.80 6.74
C ALA A 34 0.21 -9.84 6.98
N ARG A 35 -0.22 -10.18 8.19
CA ARG A 35 -1.65 -10.17 8.56
C ARG A 35 -2.28 -8.78 8.48
N LEU A 36 -1.55 -7.75 8.92
CA LEU A 36 -2.01 -6.37 8.80
C LEU A 36 -2.13 -5.96 7.33
N LEU A 37 -1.11 -6.24 6.51
CA LEU A 37 -1.13 -5.95 5.08
C LEU A 37 -2.31 -6.62 4.37
N SER A 38 -2.62 -7.88 4.68
CA SER A 38 -3.80 -8.56 4.13
C SER A 38 -5.10 -7.84 4.49
N LYS A 39 -5.27 -7.44 5.75
CA LYS A 39 -6.46 -6.71 6.20
C LYS A 39 -6.61 -5.35 5.48
N TYR A 40 -5.52 -4.60 5.35
CA TYR A 40 -5.55 -3.32 4.66
C TYR A 40 -5.71 -3.45 3.15
N ALA A 41 -5.23 -4.54 2.54
CA ALA A 41 -5.39 -4.78 1.10
C ALA A 41 -6.87 -4.96 0.71
N GLU A 42 -7.66 -5.68 1.51
CA GLU A 42 -9.10 -5.84 1.30
C GLU A 42 -9.83 -4.49 1.36
N GLN A 43 -9.53 -3.70 2.39
CA GLN A 43 -10.10 -2.37 2.57
C GLN A 43 -9.71 -1.43 1.42
N LEU A 44 -8.43 -1.41 1.04
CA LEU A 44 -7.91 -0.58 -0.05
C LEU A 44 -8.59 -0.93 -1.37
N LEU A 45 -8.77 -2.22 -1.67
CA LEU A 45 -9.43 -2.66 -2.89
C LEU A 45 -10.90 -2.23 -2.90
N GLN A 46 -11.61 -2.39 -1.78
CA GLN A 46 -13.00 -1.99 -1.66
C GLN A 46 -13.16 -0.48 -1.89
N GLU A 47 -12.38 0.35 -1.22
CA GLU A 47 -12.37 1.81 -1.39
C GLU A 47 -12.02 2.19 -2.83
N TYR A 48 -10.98 1.57 -3.40
CA TYR A 48 -10.58 1.82 -4.79
C TYR A 48 -11.74 1.55 -5.77
N VAL A 49 -12.40 0.40 -5.67
CA VAL A 49 -13.51 0.02 -6.56
C VAL A 49 -14.69 0.98 -6.39
N GLN A 50 -15.03 1.32 -5.14
CA GLN A 50 -16.10 2.29 -4.86
C GLN A 50 -15.81 3.66 -5.50
N HIS A 51 -14.57 4.14 -5.42
CA HIS A 51 -14.16 5.41 -6.04
C HIS A 51 -14.08 5.35 -7.58
N GLN A 52 -13.85 4.18 -8.17
CA GLN A 52 -13.90 4.07 -9.64
C GLN A 52 -15.33 4.19 -10.17
N GLY A 53 -16.30 3.65 -9.44
CA GLY A 53 -17.71 3.62 -9.84
C GLY A 53 -17.97 2.58 -10.94
N ASP A 54 -19.07 2.73 -11.67
CA ASP A 54 -19.44 1.81 -12.74
C ASP A 54 -18.45 1.88 -13.91
N PRO A 55 -18.09 0.73 -14.53
CA PRO A 55 -18.62 -0.63 -14.29
C PRO A 55 -17.89 -1.43 -13.19
N PHE A 56 -16.87 -0.87 -12.55
CA PHE A 56 -15.98 -1.59 -11.63
C PHE A 56 -16.68 -2.04 -10.34
N GLY A 57 -17.68 -1.29 -9.88
CA GLY A 57 -18.50 -1.61 -8.70
C GLY A 57 -19.66 -2.59 -8.95
N LEU A 58 -19.90 -2.99 -10.21
CA LEU A 58 -21.03 -3.85 -10.55
C LEU A 58 -20.77 -5.32 -10.15
N PRO A 59 -21.77 -6.01 -9.57
CA PRO A 59 -21.64 -7.44 -9.29
C PRO A 59 -21.47 -8.22 -10.60
N GLY A 60 -20.43 -9.05 -10.67
CA GLY A 60 -20.09 -9.84 -11.86
C GLY A 60 -19.11 -9.16 -12.83
N PHE A 61 -18.70 -7.92 -12.56
CA PHE A 61 -17.58 -7.32 -13.27
C PHE A 61 -16.30 -8.12 -13.00
N SER A 62 -15.68 -8.62 -14.07
CA SER A 62 -14.39 -9.31 -14.00
C SER A 62 -13.36 -8.49 -14.76
N PRO A 63 -12.45 -7.79 -14.08
CA PRO A 63 -11.42 -7.01 -14.76
C PRO A 63 -10.50 -7.95 -15.56
N PRO A 64 -9.98 -7.50 -16.72
CA PRO A 64 -8.98 -8.26 -17.46
C PRO A 64 -7.77 -8.53 -16.56
N ARG A 65 -7.33 -9.80 -16.52
CA ARG A 65 -6.15 -10.18 -15.74
C ARG A 65 -4.90 -9.71 -16.48
N LEU A 66 -4.28 -8.65 -15.96
CA LEU A 66 -3.03 -8.13 -16.49
C LEU A 66 -1.87 -8.71 -15.68
N PRO A 67 -0.88 -9.37 -16.32
CA PRO A 67 0.32 -9.78 -15.63
C PRO A 67 1.12 -8.52 -15.22
N VAL A 68 1.48 -8.43 -13.94
CA VAL A 68 2.32 -7.35 -13.42
C VAL A 68 3.69 -7.92 -13.11
N ALA A 69 4.74 -7.33 -13.70
CA ALA A 69 6.11 -7.78 -13.48
C ALA A 69 6.45 -7.76 -11.97
N GLY A 70 6.99 -8.87 -11.46
CA GLY A 70 7.34 -9.02 -10.05
C GLY A 70 6.18 -9.42 -9.12
N LEU A 71 4.93 -9.46 -9.62
CA LEU A 71 3.79 -9.98 -8.87
C LEU A 71 3.33 -11.31 -9.47
N ASN A 72 3.33 -12.36 -8.66
CA ASN A 72 2.76 -13.63 -9.06
C ASN A 72 1.24 -13.59 -8.95
N ALA A 73 0.54 -14.30 -9.84
CA ALA A 73 -0.90 -14.49 -9.68
C ALA A 73 -1.17 -15.20 -8.33
N PRO A 74 -2.24 -14.82 -7.60
CA PRO A 74 -2.69 -15.59 -6.46
C PRO A 74 -3.16 -16.96 -6.97
N ALA A 75 -2.24 -17.93 -6.97
CA ALA A 75 -2.47 -19.29 -7.42
C ALA A 75 -2.55 -20.21 -6.20
N PRO A 76 -3.45 -21.22 -6.21
CA PRO A 76 -3.52 -22.24 -5.16
C PRO A 76 -2.15 -22.85 -4.84
N GLY A 77 -1.29 -23.00 -5.86
CA GLY A 77 0.05 -23.55 -5.73
C GLY A 77 1.05 -22.71 -4.93
N HIS A 78 0.76 -21.45 -4.57
CA HIS A 78 1.70 -20.66 -3.76
C HIS A 78 1.88 -21.26 -2.36
N ALA A 79 0.82 -21.85 -1.79
CA ALA A 79 0.90 -22.53 -0.51
C ALA A 79 1.72 -23.82 -0.59
N ASP A 80 1.68 -24.49 -1.76
CA ASP A 80 2.35 -25.77 -2.02
C ASP A 80 3.86 -25.62 -2.33
N LEU A 81 4.32 -24.38 -2.55
CA LEU A 81 5.74 -24.11 -2.78
C LEU A 81 6.59 -24.35 -1.50
N PRO A 82 7.82 -24.85 -1.66
CA PRO A 82 8.83 -24.86 -0.60
C PRO A 82 8.98 -23.50 0.08
N VAL A 83 9.18 -23.52 1.41
CA VAL A 83 9.34 -22.30 2.23
C VAL A 83 10.35 -21.30 1.64
N PRO A 84 11.55 -21.70 1.20
CA PRO A 84 12.52 -20.75 0.65
C PRO A 84 12.04 -20.06 -0.63
N GLU A 85 11.31 -20.79 -1.48
CA GLU A 85 10.76 -20.27 -2.73
C GLU A 85 9.63 -19.28 -2.44
N ARG A 86 8.72 -19.60 -1.51
CA ARG A 86 7.67 -18.68 -1.07
C ARG A 86 8.25 -17.37 -0.54
N LEU A 87 9.22 -17.47 0.37
CA LEU A 87 9.86 -16.28 0.95
C LEU A 87 10.56 -15.41 -0.10
N ARG A 88 11.19 -16.02 -1.11
CA ARG A 88 11.79 -15.29 -2.22
C ARG A 88 10.74 -14.57 -3.05
N LEU A 89 9.62 -15.22 -3.37
CA LEU A 89 8.54 -14.60 -4.13
C LEU A 89 7.85 -13.48 -3.34
N ASP A 90 7.62 -13.70 -2.04
CA ASP A 90 7.07 -12.69 -1.14
C ASP A 90 7.97 -11.45 -1.04
N ALA A 91 9.29 -11.64 -0.97
CA ALA A 91 10.26 -10.55 -0.98
C ALA A 91 10.21 -9.73 -2.28
N LEU A 92 10.20 -10.40 -3.44
CA LEU A 92 10.08 -9.74 -4.74
C LEU A 92 8.75 -8.97 -4.87
N ALA A 93 7.66 -9.53 -4.35
CA ALA A 93 6.37 -8.85 -4.35
C ALA A 93 6.40 -7.60 -3.45
N LEU A 94 6.99 -7.68 -2.26
CA LEU A 94 7.13 -6.54 -1.35
C LEU A 94 8.02 -5.43 -1.94
N GLU A 95 9.01 -5.77 -2.75
CA GLU A 95 9.82 -4.78 -3.47
C GLU A 95 9.03 -4.10 -4.62
N ALA A 96 8.18 -4.85 -5.31
CA ALA A 96 7.40 -4.34 -6.44
C ALA A 96 6.14 -3.56 -6.04
N LEU A 97 5.52 -3.86 -4.90
CA LEU A 97 4.23 -3.29 -4.49
C LEU A 97 4.25 -1.76 -4.26
N PRO A 98 5.19 -1.17 -3.51
CA PRO A 98 5.20 0.27 -3.25
C PRO A 98 5.20 1.16 -4.51
N PRO A 99 6.10 0.96 -5.50
CA PRO A 99 6.08 1.80 -6.70
C PRO A 99 4.80 1.64 -7.51
N LEU A 100 4.20 0.43 -7.54
CA LEU A 100 2.91 0.21 -8.21
C LEU A 100 1.78 0.99 -7.54
N LEU A 101 1.70 0.94 -6.20
CA LEU A 101 0.71 1.68 -5.44
C LEU A 101 0.88 3.20 -5.63
N ASP A 102 2.10 3.69 -5.74
CA ASP A 102 2.38 5.09 -6.04
C ASP A 102 1.89 5.52 -7.43
N VAL A 103 2.04 4.67 -8.45
CA VAL A 103 1.48 4.92 -9.79
C VAL A 103 -0.04 5.00 -9.73
N VAL A 104 -0.69 4.03 -9.07
CA VAL A 104 -2.16 4.02 -8.90
C VAL A 104 -2.64 5.30 -8.20
N ARG A 105 -1.96 5.70 -7.12
CA ARG A 105 -2.28 6.93 -6.38
C ARG A 105 -2.18 8.18 -7.25
N ARG A 106 -1.15 8.28 -8.10
CA ARG A 106 -0.98 9.42 -9.03
C ARG A 106 -2.10 9.47 -10.06
N LEU A 107 -2.44 8.34 -10.67
CA LEU A 107 -3.51 8.25 -11.66
C LEU A 107 -4.88 8.63 -11.06
N GLN A 108 -5.15 8.22 -9.82
CA GLN A 108 -6.36 8.64 -9.12
C GLN A 108 -6.39 10.15 -8.89
N ALA A 109 -5.28 10.75 -8.47
CA ALA A 109 -5.20 12.20 -8.28
C ALA A 109 -5.41 12.96 -9.59
N GLU A 110 -4.81 12.51 -10.68
CA GLU A 110 -4.98 13.12 -12.01
C GLU A 110 -6.42 13.07 -12.49
N ARG A 111 -7.12 11.94 -12.30
CA ARG A 111 -8.55 11.80 -12.63
C ARG A 111 -9.39 12.82 -11.87
N VAL A 112 -9.17 12.98 -10.56
CA VAL A 112 -9.88 13.96 -9.73
C VAL A 112 -9.61 15.39 -10.19
N CYS A 113 -8.35 15.74 -10.46
CA CYS A 113 -8.00 17.06 -10.97
C CYS A 113 -8.63 17.36 -12.34
N GLY A 114 -8.71 16.35 -13.22
CA GLY A 114 -9.39 16.46 -14.52
C GLY A 114 -10.87 16.78 -14.37
N LEU A 115 -11.58 16.01 -13.53
CA LEU A 115 -13.01 16.23 -13.24
C LEU A 115 -13.28 17.62 -12.66
N TYR A 116 -12.43 18.09 -11.74
CA TYR A 116 -12.55 19.43 -11.18
C TYR A 116 -12.39 20.53 -12.24
N ARG A 117 -11.40 20.40 -13.12
CA ARG A 117 -11.17 21.36 -14.21
C ARG A 117 -12.35 21.40 -15.18
N GLU A 118 -12.90 20.24 -15.51
CA GLU A 118 -14.06 20.13 -16.39
C GLU A 118 -15.31 20.75 -15.77
N TRP A 119 -15.55 20.50 -14.48
CA TRP A 119 -16.62 21.15 -13.72
C TRP A 119 -16.43 22.67 -13.67
N ALA A 120 -15.23 23.17 -13.37
CA ALA A 120 -14.95 24.60 -13.31
C ALA A 120 -15.17 25.29 -14.67
N GLY A 121 -14.69 24.68 -15.77
CA GLY A 121 -14.89 25.22 -17.12
C GLY A 121 -16.37 25.26 -17.53
N ARG A 122 -17.17 24.26 -17.14
CA ARG A 122 -18.63 24.32 -17.31
C ARG A 122 -19.27 25.43 -16.50
N ALA A 123 -18.92 25.55 -15.23
CA ALA A 123 -19.47 26.59 -14.36
C ALA A 123 -19.14 28.00 -14.89
N GLU A 124 -17.92 28.22 -15.38
CA GLU A 124 -17.52 29.48 -16.02
C GLU A 124 -18.31 29.76 -17.29
N ALA A 125 -18.54 28.74 -18.13
CA ALA A 125 -19.34 28.86 -19.34
C ALA A 125 -20.82 29.20 -19.04
N ASP A 126 -21.41 28.51 -18.05
CA ASP A 126 -22.78 28.74 -17.61
C ASP A 126 -22.95 30.17 -17.04
N LEU A 127 -22.00 30.64 -16.22
CA LEU A 127 -21.99 32.01 -15.71
C LEU A 127 -21.81 33.05 -16.83
N GLY A 128 -20.97 32.76 -17.83
CA GLY A 128 -20.78 33.61 -19.00
C GLY A 128 -22.05 33.74 -19.86
N ALA A 129 -22.85 32.68 -19.97
CA ALA A 129 -24.12 32.69 -20.69
C ALA A 129 -25.21 33.54 -20.01
N LEU A 130 -25.10 33.79 -18.70
CA LEU A 130 -26.01 34.64 -17.94
C LEU A 130 -25.64 36.15 -18.00
N GLY A 131 -24.54 36.50 -18.68
CA GLY A 131 -24.14 37.89 -18.92
C GLY A 131 -25.03 38.61 -19.95
N PRO A 132 -24.94 39.96 -20.04
CA PRO A 132 -25.77 40.76 -20.94
C PRO A 132 -25.33 40.57 -22.40
N GLY A 133 -25.80 39.47 -23.02
CA GLY A 133 -25.46 39.05 -24.37
C GLY A 133 -25.83 37.60 -24.74
N GLY A 134 -26.48 36.83 -23.86
CA GLY A 134 -26.97 35.48 -24.17
C GLY A 134 -28.08 35.47 -25.25
N PRO A 135 -28.21 34.39 -26.05
CA PRO A 135 -29.20 34.34 -27.13
C PRO A 135 -30.63 34.45 -26.59
N ALA A 136 -31.40 35.33 -27.23
CA ALA A 136 -32.82 35.60 -26.94
C ALA A 136 -33.73 34.40 -27.20
#